data_AF-A0A930X3F4-F1
#
_entry.id   AF-A0A930X3F4-F1
#
_cell.length_a   1.000
_cell.length_b   1.000
_cell.length_c   1.000
_cell.angle_alpha   90.00
_cell.angle_beta   90.00
_cell.angle_gamma   90.00
#
_symmetry.space_group_name_H-M   'P 1'
#
loop_
_entity.id
_entity.type
_entity.pdbx_description
1 polymer ?
#
loop_
_entity_poly.entity_id
_entity_poly.type
_entity_poly.pdbx_seq_one_letter_code
_entity_poly.pdbx_strand_id
1 'polypeptide(L)'
;MSEVIRNRDYIRQIKDFSGLRMGKMMPTDIDGLIEYKNKAFVLFELKHGQGSVRGGQRLALERLTDALGQVRPSVCFVCNHSSTEDIDVARVTVCEFRFQGRWWPAQRVQLAKYIQRFLRSVNYELGA
;
A
#
# COMPACT_ATOMS: atom_id res chain seq x y z
N MET A 1 22.42 8.27 -1.16
CA MET A 1 21.13 7.59 -1.36
C MET A 1 20.64 8.02 -2.73
N SER A 2 20.63 7.12 -3.70
CA SER A 2 20.16 7.42 -5.05
C SER A 2 18.63 7.48 -5.06
N GLU A 3 18.07 8.60 -5.50
CA GLU A 3 16.65 8.69 -5.79
C GLU A 3 16.29 7.69 -6.91
N VAL A 4 15.26 6.87 -6.69
CA VAL A 4 14.74 5.92 -7.70
C VAL A 4 13.69 6.62 -8.59
N ILE A 5 13.75 7.95 -8.74
CA ILE A 5 12.89 8.68 -9.68
C ILE A 5 13.57 8.64 -11.05
N ARG A 6 13.26 7.60 -11.83
CA ARG A 6 13.97 7.32 -13.09
C ARG A 6 13.65 8.31 -14.21
N ASN A 7 12.42 8.81 -14.30
CA ASN A 7 12.01 9.79 -15.31
C ASN A 7 10.73 10.53 -14.87
N ARG A 8 10.85 11.83 -14.57
CA ARG A 8 9.73 12.66 -14.10
C ARG A 8 8.67 12.92 -15.18
N ASP A 9 9.06 13.00 -16.44
CA ASP A 9 8.14 13.33 -17.53
C ASP A 9 7.17 12.19 -17.80
N TYR A 10 7.62 10.94 -17.70
CA TYR A 10 6.71 9.78 -17.78
C TYR A 10 5.78 9.68 -16.57
N ILE A 11 6.26 10.00 -15.36
CA ILE A 11 5.43 9.97 -14.13
C ILE A 11 4.31 11.03 -14.19
N ARG A 12 4.54 12.16 -14.87
CA ARG A 12 3.54 13.23 -15.06
C ARG A 12 2.42 12.85 -16.03
N GLN A 13 2.55 11.76 -16.77
CA GLN A 13 1.49 11.28 -17.66
C GLN A 13 0.34 10.70 -16.83
N ILE A 14 -0.79 11.39 -16.84
CA ILE A 14 -2.00 10.95 -16.15
C ILE A 14 -2.56 9.73 -16.89
N LYS A 15 -2.76 8.63 -16.17
CA LYS A 15 -3.37 7.42 -16.71
C LYS A 15 -4.88 7.65 -16.84
N ASP A 16 -5.39 7.54 -18.06
CA ASP A 16 -6.83 7.48 -18.29
C ASP A 16 -7.31 6.01 -18.32
N PHE A 17 -8.12 5.64 -17.33
CA PHE A 17 -8.73 4.31 -17.22
C PHE A 17 -10.16 4.25 -17.74
N SER A 18 -10.67 5.33 -18.36
CA SER A 18 -12.06 5.43 -18.84
C SER A 18 -12.48 4.24 -19.72
N GLY A 19 -11.57 3.74 -20.57
CA GLY A 19 -11.78 2.60 -21.47
C GLY A 19 -11.83 1.22 -20.79
N LEU A 20 -11.53 1.12 -19.49
CA LEU A 20 -11.51 -0.14 -18.72
C LEU A 20 -12.69 -0.26 -17.74
N ARG A 21 -13.74 0.53 -17.95
CA ARG A 21 -14.94 0.52 -17.10
C ARG A 21 -15.68 -0.81 -17.20
N MET A 22 -15.97 -1.41 -16.05
CA MET A 22 -16.77 -2.64 -15.91
C MET A 22 -18.04 -2.31 -15.12
N GLY A 23 -19.07 -1.82 -15.81
CA GLY A 23 -20.28 -1.30 -15.16
C GLY A 23 -19.98 -0.12 -14.23
N LYS A 24 -20.24 -0.29 -12.92
CA LYS A 24 -19.94 0.71 -11.88
C LYS A 24 -18.48 0.66 -11.39
N MET A 25 -17.69 -0.32 -11.82
CA MET A 25 -16.31 -0.53 -11.38
C MET A 25 -15.34 0.13 -12.35
N MET A 26 -14.34 0.80 -11.78
CA MET A 26 -13.18 1.35 -12.48
C MET A 26 -11.93 0.69 -11.90
N PRO A 27 -10.87 0.49 -12.71
CA PRO A 27 -9.57 0.13 -12.16
C PRO A 27 -9.16 1.11 -11.07
N THR A 28 -8.55 0.60 -10.01
CA THR A 28 -7.88 1.42 -9.01
C THR A 28 -6.39 1.34 -9.23
N ASP A 29 -5.72 2.49 -9.20
CA ASP A 29 -4.29 2.50 -8.94
C ASP A 29 -4.02 2.04 -7.50
N ILE A 30 -2.84 1.46 -7.30
CA ILE A 30 -2.26 1.12 -6.00
C ILE A 30 -0.88 1.77 -5.99
N ASP A 31 -0.59 2.60 -4.98
CA ASP A 31 0.66 3.37 -4.95
C ASP A 31 1.90 2.49 -4.79
N GLY A 32 1.77 1.35 -4.11
CA GLY A 32 2.84 0.37 -4.10
C GLY A 32 2.44 -1.05 -3.69
N LEU A 33 3.16 -1.99 -4.27
CA LEU A 33 3.13 -3.41 -3.96
C LEU A 33 4.57 -3.91 -3.83
N ILE A 34 4.85 -4.66 -2.76
CA ILE A 34 6.09 -5.39 -2.56
C ILE A 34 5.72 -6.87 -2.49
N GLU A 35 6.17 -7.63 -3.49
CA GLU A 35 6.29 -9.08 -3.41
C GLU A 35 7.63 -9.36 -2.70
N TYR A 36 7.57 -9.98 -1.51
CA TYR A 36 8.76 -10.24 -0.70
C TYR A 36 9.17 -11.70 -0.80
N LYS A 37 10.09 -12.00 -1.73
CA LYS A 37 10.85 -13.26 -1.81
C LYS A 37 9.98 -14.51 -1.85
N ASN A 38 8.80 -14.43 -2.46
CA ASN A 38 7.79 -15.50 -2.45
C ASN A 38 7.36 -15.92 -1.03
N LYS A 39 7.45 -15.02 -0.05
CA LYS A 39 7.12 -15.25 1.36
C LYS A 39 5.97 -14.38 1.86
N ALA A 40 5.83 -13.15 1.37
CA ALA A 40 4.78 -12.23 1.82
C ALA A 40 4.46 -11.17 0.77
N PHE A 41 3.31 -10.51 0.95
CA PHE A 41 2.91 -9.34 0.16
C PHE A 41 2.69 -8.12 1.06
N VAL A 42 3.15 -6.96 0.60
CA VAL A 42 2.89 -5.67 1.26
C VAL A 42 2.31 -4.71 0.24
N LEU A 43 1.10 -4.22 0.51
CA LEU A 43 0.48 -3.15 -0.25
C LEU A 43 0.50 -1.85 0.55
N PHE A 44 0.53 -0.71 -0.12
CA PHE A 44 0.27 0.56 0.52
C PHE A 44 -0.39 1.57 -0.43
N GLU A 45 -1.19 2.42 0.17
CA GLU A 45 -1.91 3.53 -0.46
C GLU A 45 -1.59 4.82 0.32
N LEU A 46 -1.28 5.88 -0.39
CA LEU A 46 -0.93 7.19 0.12
C LEU A 46 -2.11 8.14 -0.06
N LYS A 47 -2.47 8.86 1.01
CA LYS A 47 -3.45 9.94 0.97
C LYS A 47 -2.80 11.25 1.38
N HIS A 48 -3.17 12.31 0.68
CA HIS A 48 -2.79 13.65 1.08
C HIS A 48 -3.67 14.14 2.24
N GLY A 49 -3.06 14.72 3.27
CA GLY A 49 -3.75 15.32 4.42
C GLY A 49 -4.43 14.31 5.33
N GLN A 50 -5.72 14.51 5.62
CA GLN A 50 -6.57 13.58 6.40
C GLN A 50 -7.50 12.75 5.50
N GLY A 51 -7.12 12.55 4.24
CA GLY A 51 -7.87 11.72 3.31
C GLY A 51 -8.01 10.28 3.82
N SER A 52 -9.16 9.66 3.56
CA SER A 52 -9.40 8.23 3.79
C SER A 52 -9.59 7.51 2.47
N VAL A 53 -9.30 6.21 2.42
CA VAL A 53 -9.67 5.38 1.27
C VAL A 53 -11.18 5.18 1.27
N ARG A 54 -11.87 5.64 0.21
CA ARG A 54 -13.34 5.65 0.14
C ARG A 54 -13.89 4.56 -0.80
N GLY A 55 -15.05 4.01 -0.43
CA GLY A 55 -15.91 3.22 -1.32
C GLY A 55 -15.20 2.01 -1.96
N GLY A 56 -15.19 2.01 -3.31
CA GLY A 56 -14.70 0.89 -4.12
C GLY A 56 -13.21 0.58 -3.97
N GLN A 57 -12.35 1.61 -3.85
CA GLN A 57 -10.91 1.41 -3.68
C GLN A 57 -10.61 0.69 -2.36
N ARG A 58 -11.29 1.06 -1.27
CA ARG A 58 -11.12 0.41 0.04
C ARG A 58 -11.49 -1.06 -0.03
N LEU A 59 -12.63 -1.36 -0.66
CA LEU A 59 -13.12 -2.72 -0.84
C LEU A 59 -12.19 -3.56 -1.72
N ALA A 60 -11.61 -2.97 -2.77
CA ALA A 60 -10.64 -3.63 -3.63
C ALA A 60 -9.36 -4.00 -2.86
N LEU A 61 -8.78 -3.04 -2.11
CA LEU A 61 -7.58 -3.27 -1.28
C LEU A 61 -7.84 -4.30 -0.17
N GLU A 62 -9.00 -4.24 0.49
CA GLU A 62 -9.42 -5.22 1.49
C GLU A 62 -9.46 -6.64 0.90
N ARG A 63 -10.24 -6.83 -0.17
CA ARG A 63 -10.43 -8.14 -0.79
C ARG A 63 -9.13 -8.70 -1.38
N LEU A 64 -8.32 -7.85 -2.00
CA LEU A 64 -7.03 -8.27 -2.54
C LEU A 64 -6.07 -8.72 -1.44
N THR A 65 -5.97 -7.94 -0.35
CA THR A 65 -5.09 -8.27 0.77
C THR A 65 -5.52 -9.57 1.44
N ASP A 66 -6.81 -9.75 1.66
CA ASP A 66 -7.34 -10.96 2.30
C ASP A 66 -7.18 -12.19 1.39
N ALA A 67 -7.41 -12.05 0.07
CA ALA A 67 -7.21 -13.13 -0.89
C ALA A 67 -5.75 -13.58 -0.94
N LEU A 68 -4.80 -12.64 -0.99
CA LEU A 68 -3.38 -12.97 -0.91
C LEU A 68 -3.03 -13.60 0.45
N GLY A 69 -3.65 -13.08 1.51
CA GLY A 69 -3.55 -13.58 2.90
C GLY A 69 -3.91 -15.05 3.08
N GLN A 70 -4.73 -15.63 2.19
CA GLN A 70 -5.06 -17.06 2.21
C GLN A 70 -3.88 -17.96 1.82
N VAL A 71 -2.92 -17.42 1.06
CA VAL A 71 -1.76 -18.18 0.54
C VAL A 71 -0.48 -17.77 1.26
N ARG A 72 -0.29 -16.47 1.50
CA ARG A 72 0.91 -15.93 2.16
C ARG A 72 0.54 -14.75 3.06
N PRO A 73 1.29 -14.53 4.16
CA PRO A 73 1.13 -13.32 4.98
C PRO A 73 1.08 -12.07 4.10
N SER A 74 0.00 -11.31 4.24
CA SER A 74 -0.27 -10.15 3.40
C SER A 74 -0.83 -9.01 4.24
N VAL A 75 -0.32 -7.80 4.03
CA VAL A 75 -0.75 -6.60 4.75
C VAL A 75 -0.92 -5.43 3.77
N CYS A 76 -1.93 -4.60 4.00
CA CYS A 76 -2.11 -3.33 3.28
C CYS A 76 -2.09 -2.16 4.25
N PHE A 77 -1.24 -1.18 4.00
CA PHE A 77 -1.13 0.05 4.79
C PHE A 77 -1.83 1.23 4.12
N VAL A 78 -2.64 1.97 4.86
CA VAL A 78 -3.13 3.29 4.44
C VAL A 78 -2.32 4.34 5.15
N CYS A 79 -1.67 5.21 4.39
CA CYS A 79 -0.74 6.19 4.90
C CYS A 79 -1.16 7.60 4.53
N ASN A 80 -0.76 8.56 5.38
CA ASN A 80 -0.94 9.98 5.09
C ASN A 80 0.40 10.69 4.93
N HIS A 81 0.42 11.67 4.03
CA HIS A 81 1.49 12.64 3.87
C HIS A 81 0.91 14.05 3.71
N SER A 82 1.75 15.06 3.95
CA SER A 82 1.43 16.47 3.72
C SER A 82 2.44 17.15 2.80
N SER A 83 3.25 16.37 2.08
CA SER A 83 4.24 16.90 1.14
C SER A 83 3.56 17.60 -0.03
N THR A 84 4.06 18.77 -0.39
CA THR A 84 3.75 19.50 -1.63
C THR A 84 4.82 19.28 -2.71
N GLU A 85 5.88 18.55 -2.37
CA GLU A 85 6.96 18.13 -3.26
C GLU A 85 6.94 16.61 -3.42
N ASP A 86 8.04 16.02 -3.88
CA ASP A 86 8.20 14.58 -3.89
C ASP A 86 7.97 13.98 -2.49
N ILE A 87 7.42 12.79 -2.47
CA ILE A 87 7.06 12.09 -1.24
C ILE A 87 8.16 11.07 -0.93
N ASP A 88 8.86 11.25 0.19
CA ASP A 88 9.66 10.15 0.76
C ASP A 88 8.70 9.12 1.37
N VAL A 89 8.28 8.16 0.53
CA VAL A 89 7.31 7.11 0.87
C VAL A 89 7.77 6.27 2.07
N ALA A 90 9.07 6.15 2.35
CA ALA A 90 9.53 5.42 3.53
C ALA A 90 9.14 6.12 4.85
N ARG A 91 8.99 7.45 4.82
CA ARG A 91 8.76 8.31 5.99
C ARG A 91 7.31 8.71 6.21
N VAL A 92 6.40 8.36 5.29
CA VAL A 92 4.96 8.65 5.46
C VAL A 92 4.39 7.93 6.68
N THR A 93 3.35 8.50 7.27
CA THR A 93 2.77 8.00 8.51
C THR A 93 1.64 7.03 8.21
N VAL A 94 1.70 5.82 8.78
CA VAL A 94 0.60 4.84 8.66
C VAL A 94 -0.56 5.25 9.57
N CYS A 95 -1.77 5.27 9.04
CA CYS A 95 -2.99 5.63 9.76
C CYS A 95 -3.80 4.40 10.17
N GLU A 96 -3.90 3.42 9.28
CA GLU A 96 -4.54 2.13 9.53
C GLU A 96 -3.92 1.07 8.62
N PHE A 97 -4.16 -0.20 8.93
CA PHE A 97 -3.71 -1.31 8.10
C PHE A 97 -4.70 -2.47 8.08
N ARG A 98 -4.81 -3.15 6.95
CA ARG A 98 -5.58 -4.40 6.78
C ARG A 98 -4.65 -5.58 6.99
N PHE A 99 -4.97 -6.44 7.94
CA PHE A 99 -4.24 -7.67 8.19
C PHE A 99 -5.18 -8.74 8.74
N GLN A 100 -5.07 -9.96 8.21
CA GLN A 100 -5.87 -11.13 8.62
C GLN A 100 -7.38 -10.84 8.70
N GLY A 101 -7.96 -10.29 7.63
CA GLY A 101 -9.41 -10.09 7.59
C GLY A 101 -9.92 -8.95 8.49
N ARG A 102 -9.04 -8.10 9.03
CA ARG A 102 -9.44 -6.95 9.85
C ARG A 102 -8.63 -5.67 9.58
N TRP A 103 -9.32 -4.52 9.60
CA TRP A 103 -8.69 -3.20 9.65
C TRP A 103 -8.33 -2.85 11.10
N TRP A 104 -7.09 -2.42 11.28
CA TRP A 104 -6.50 -2.06 12.57
C TRP A 104 -6.05 -0.60 12.55
N PRO A 105 -6.34 0.19 13.59
CA PRO A 105 -5.76 1.52 13.73
C PRO A 105 -4.23 1.40 13.93
N ALA A 106 -3.48 2.31 13.33
CA ALA A 106 -2.03 2.36 13.50
C ALA A 106 -1.62 3.39 14.56
N GLN A 107 -0.44 3.20 15.15
CA GLN A 107 0.16 4.10 16.14
C GLN A 107 0.82 5.33 15.49
N ARG A 108 0.49 5.65 14.22
CA ARG A 108 1.08 6.77 13.47
C ARG A 108 2.61 6.76 13.43
N VAL A 109 3.21 5.58 13.21
CA VAL A 109 4.65 5.46 12.91
C VAL A 109 4.91 5.36 11.41
N GLN A 110 6.17 5.56 11.02
CA GLN A 110 6.61 5.56 9.61
C GLN A 110 6.35 4.22 8.91
N LEU A 111 5.95 4.28 7.63
CA LEU A 111 5.68 3.12 6.80
C LEU A 111 6.85 2.13 6.78
N ALA A 112 8.09 2.60 6.58
CA ALA A 112 9.26 1.73 6.56
C ALA A 112 9.42 0.91 7.85
N LYS A 113 9.10 1.48 9.02
CA LYS A 113 9.17 0.75 10.30
C LYS A 113 8.11 -0.34 10.39
N TYR A 114 6.89 -0.08 9.88
CA TYR A 114 5.83 -1.09 9.83
C TYR A 114 6.18 -2.23 8.88
N ILE A 115 6.67 -1.92 7.68
CA ILE A 115 7.11 -2.93 6.72
C ILE A 115 8.21 -3.80 7.33
N GLN A 116 9.24 -3.20 7.93
CA GLN A 116 10.32 -3.96 8.57
C GLN A 116 9.83 -4.82 9.75
N ARG A 117 8.85 -4.37 10.53
CA ARG A 117 8.25 -5.17 11.62
C ARG A 117 7.50 -6.38 11.06
N PHE A 118 6.65 -6.16 10.06
CA PHE A 118 5.90 -7.22 9.40
C PHE A 118 6.82 -8.25 8.75
N LEU A 119 7.82 -7.83 7.97
CA LEU A 119 8.73 -8.78 7.32
C LEU A 119 9.63 -9.53 8.32
N ARG A 120 9.96 -8.93 9.47
CA ARG A 120 10.65 -9.64 10.56
C ARG A 120 9.79 -10.73 11.18
N SER A 121 8.49 -10.48 11.42
CA SER A 121 7.60 -11.51 11.94
C SER A 121 7.44 -12.66 10.95
N VAL A 122 7.31 -12.35 9.65
CA VAL A 122 7.26 -13.37 8.59
C VAL A 122 8.51 -14.25 8.58
N ASN A 123 9.70 -13.68 8.68
CA ASN A 123 10.94 -14.48 8.69
C ASN A 123 11.03 -15.34 9.96
N TYR A 124 10.67 -14.79 11.12
CA TYR A 124 10.65 -15.52 12.39
C TYR A 124 9.69 -16.72 12.35
N GLU A 125 8.45 -16.53 11.87
CA GLU A 125 7.44 -17.59 11.74
C GLU A 125 7.87 -18.71 10.78
N LEU A 126 8.66 -18.38 9.76
CA LEU A 126 9.15 -19.32 8.76
C LEU A 126 10.52 -19.95 9.13
N GLY A 127 11.04 -19.70 10.33
CA GLY A 127 12.32 -20.26 10.80
C GLY A 127 13.54 -19.78 9.98
N ALA A 128 13.47 -18.56 9.44
CA ALA A 128 14.49 -17.96 8.58
C ALA A 128 15.22 -16.78 9.25
#